data_AF-A0A4W3KBV6-F1
#
_entry.id   AF-A0A4W3KBV6-F1
#
_cell.length_a   1.000
_cell.length_b   1.000
_cell.length_c   1.000
_cell.angle_alpha   90.00
_cell.angle_beta   90.00
_cell.angle_gamma   90.00
#
_symmetry.space_group_name_H-M   'P 1'
#
loop_
_entity.id
_entity.type
_entity.pdbx_description
1 polymer ?
#
loop_
_entity_poly.entity_id
_entity_poly.type
_entity_poly.pdbx_seq_one_letter_code
_entity_poly.pdbx_strand_id
1 'polypeptide(L)'
;DSQAEFYENNKEPYTKQKLLKEIQDRKLPYLTPKDVQFEELSKAKYSKLNLKPAKCVPQEVHQKVQQGLTTLRDCKCFAQDLVQIKGKDVLTPVSRILIGDPGCTYRYLDTRLFAVPWSSDGVEVKYSRDEIGKACQAVKDLNEYLHGEAMKLLLDRFSSQVKEEGSMGKATPSKPEEPSASVVDETHDKNRGTTLQDRTSFNVVLLNYMDPSNMVYLKEEPYFGMGKMAVSWHHDENLMARSTVAVYNYSCDDLRPTTAEGSGKSVEGRDPACWHIGLKIAWDIETPGLALPLHPGDCYFMLDDLNMTHQHCVLSGLQPRFSCTHRVAECSSGTLGYILGRCEVAMKNMQKDPESGSSCLVSLEPAVVKRTEEIHNEVEFEWLRQFWFQGKRSAKQTDWWFQPMATLENYWRVMEQMTKLLLHEINKEEWPSEKQREILSCLLPLVEERQVLRMSWMARCQSRLVNNLPIDDQPECRPHWQDEDPDMPLPYDLQETISCLRNRFMSASKQW
;
A
#
# COMPACT_ATOMS: atom_id res chain seq x y z
N ASP A 1 -16.98 12.88 13.78
CA ASP A 1 -16.48 11.59 13.27
C ASP A 1 -15.03 11.57 12.79
N SER A 2 -14.33 12.70 12.69
CA SER A 2 -12.90 12.78 12.37
C SER A 2 -11.94 12.65 13.57
N GLN A 3 -12.45 12.39 14.78
CA GLN A 3 -11.62 12.16 15.98
C GLN A 3 -11.43 10.66 16.29
N ALA A 4 -12.11 9.75 15.60
CA ALA A 4 -11.90 8.31 15.79
C ALA A 4 -10.65 7.81 15.05
N GLU A 5 -10.33 8.38 13.88
CA GLU A 5 -9.18 7.96 13.05
C GLU A 5 -7.82 8.40 13.62
N PHE A 6 -7.78 9.48 14.42
CA PHE A 6 -6.53 9.91 15.07
C PHE A 6 -6.18 9.06 16.32
N TYR A 7 -7.16 8.33 16.88
CA TYR A 7 -6.98 7.51 18.08
C TYR A 7 -6.66 6.03 17.78
N GLU A 8 -6.76 5.57 16.53
CA GLU A 8 -6.42 4.18 16.16
C GLU A 8 -4.93 3.97 15.84
N ASN A 9 -4.21 5.00 15.37
CA ASN A 9 -2.79 4.89 15.04
C ASN A 9 -1.83 4.84 16.26
N ASN A 10 -2.35 4.94 17.50
CA ASN A 10 -1.53 4.93 18.72
C ASN A 10 -1.66 3.65 19.58
N LYS A 11 -2.34 2.59 19.11
CA LYS A 11 -2.47 1.31 19.84
C LYS A 11 -1.45 0.23 19.48
N GLU A 12 -0.64 0.40 18.44
CA GLU A 12 0.31 -0.64 18.00
C GLU A 12 1.57 -0.89 18.87
N PRO A 13 2.02 -0.01 19.79
CA PRO A 13 3.14 -0.38 20.68
C PRO A 13 2.73 -1.37 21.78
N TYR A 14 1.45 -1.41 22.17
CA TYR A 14 1.01 -2.03 23.42
C TYR A 14 0.77 -3.55 23.35
N THR A 15 0.58 -4.14 22.17
CA THR A 15 0.26 -5.58 22.01
C THR A 15 1.47 -6.45 21.67
N LYS A 16 2.30 -6.11 20.67
CA LYS A 16 3.45 -6.96 20.25
C LYS A 16 4.50 -7.16 21.34
N GLN A 17 4.88 -6.09 22.05
CA GLN A 17 5.87 -6.18 23.13
C GLN A 17 5.36 -6.99 24.32
N LYS A 18 4.06 -6.91 24.61
CA LYS A 18 3.43 -7.69 25.67
C LYS A 18 3.45 -9.19 25.33
N LEU A 19 3.11 -9.54 24.08
CA LEU A 19 3.16 -10.94 23.62
C LEU A 19 4.57 -11.51 23.70
N LEU A 20 5.58 -10.76 23.24
CA LEU A 20 6.98 -11.21 23.38
C LEU A 20 7.39 -11.40 24.84
N LYS A 21 6.93 -10.55 25.76
CA LYS A 21 7.17 -10.71 27.20
C LYS A 21 6.44 -11.91 27.81
N GLU A 22 5.23 -12.21 27.34
CA GLU A 22 4.42 -13.35 27.80
C GLU A 22 4.97 -14.67 27.28
N ILE A 23 5.42 -14.70 26.03
CA ILE A 23 6.08 -15.85 25.40
C ILE A 23 7.47 -16.10 26.02
N GLN A 24 8.17 -15.04 26.45
CA GLN A 24 9.55 -15.11 26.96
C GLN A 24 10.47 -15.80 25.93
N ASP A 25 11.20 -16.84 26.34
CA ASP A 25 12.04 -17.66 25.46
C ASP A 25 11.32 -18.92 24.94
N ARG A 26 10.02 -19.09 25.23
CA ARG A 26 9.25 -20.26 24.78
C ARG A 26 8.94 -20.12 23.29
N LYS A 27 9.01 -21.23 22.55
CA LYS A 27 8.51 -21.28 21.17
C LYS A 27 7.08 -21.81 21.19
N LEU A 28 6.16 -21.05 20.61
CA LEU A 28 4.79 -21.50 20.37
C LEU A 28 4.78 -22.62 19.32
N PRO A 29 3.83 -23.56 19.38
CA PRO A 29 3.72 -24.63 18.38
C PRO A 29 3.29 -24.07 17.02
N TYR A 30 3.73 -24.69 15.94
CA TYR A 30 3.16 -24.47 14.61
C TYR A 30 2.97 -25.80 13.89
N LEU A 31 2.05 -25.82 12.93
CA LEU A 31 1.74 -26.99 12.12
C LEU A 31 2.08 -26.75 10.64
N THR A 32 2.44 -27.85 10.00
CA THR A 32 2.65 -28.00 8.56
C THR A 32 1.73 -29.09 8.03
N PRO A 33 1.56 -29.25 6.71
CA PRO A 33 0.78 -30.36 6.15
C PRO A 33 1.26 -31.77 6.52
N LYS A 34 2.45 -31.92 7.15
CA LYS A 34 2.94 -33.20 7.66
C LYS A 34 2.31 -33.59 9.00
N ASP A 35 1.76 -32.61 9.72
CA ASP A 35 1.22 -32.80 11.07
C ASP A 35 -0.23 -33.27 11.01
N VAL A 36 -0.56 -34.31 11.78
CA VAL A 36 -1.89 -34.96 11.75
C VAL A 36 -3.04 -34.01 12.12
N GLN A 37 -2.76 -32.97 12.91
CA GLN A 37 -3.74 -31.97 13.36
C GLN A 37 -3.92 -30.80 12.38
N PHE A 38 -3.12 -30.74 11.31
CA PHE A 38 -3.08 -29.59 10.41
C PHE A 38 -4.43 -29.31 9.76
N GLU A 39 -5.07 -30.33 9.17
CA GLU A 39 -6.34 -30.16 8.45
C GLU A 39 -7.47 -29.70 9.36
N GLU A 40 -7.56 -30.25 10.58
CA GLU A 40 -8.56 -29.86 11.57
C GLU A 40 -8.36 -28.40 12.00
N LEU A 41 -7.13 -28.02 12.36
CA LEU A 41 -6.82 -26.66 12.78
C LEU A 41 -7.03 -25.65 11.64
N SER A 42 -6.58 -25.99 10.44
CA SER A 42 -6.72 -25.16 9.23
C SER A 42 -8.20 -24.87 8.96
N LYS A 43 -9.05 -25.91 8.98
CA LYS A 43 -10.49 -25.75 8.79
C LYS A 43 -11.17 -24.98 9.93
N ALA A 44 -10.74 -25.17 11.17
CA ALA A 44 -11.38 -24.53 12.32
C ALA A 44 -10.99 -23.05 12.52
N LYS A 45 -9.73 -22.71 12.24
CA LYS A 45 -9.14 -21.40 12.59
C LYS A 45 -8.64 -20.58 11.41
N TYR A 46 -8.30 -21.23 10.29
CA TYR A 46 -7.69 -20.58 9.13
C TYR A 46 -8.50 -20.79 7.83
N SER A 47 -9.79 -21.10 7.95
CA SER A 47 -10.63 -21.53 6.81
C SER A 47 -10.76 -20.50 5.69
N LYS A 48 -10.45 -19.23 5.94
CA LYS A 48 -10.45 -18.14 4.96
C LYS A 48 -9.15 -18.05 4.14
N LEU A 49 -8.15 -18.88 4.44
CA LEU A 49 -7.02 -19.13 3.56
C LEU A 49 -7.40 -20.23 2.58
N ASN A 50 -7.12 -20.01 1.29
CA ASN A 50 -7.26 -21.05 0.27
C ASN A 50 -5.94 -21.24 -0.47
N LEU A 51 -5.48 -22.50 -0.59
CA LEU A 51 -4.29 -22.86 -1.37
C LEU A 51 -4.75 -23.55 -2.67
N LYS A 52 -4.25 -23.06 -3.79
CA LYS A 52 -4.49 -23.62 -5.12
C LYS A 52 -3.17 -24.10 -5.72
N PRO A 53 -2.93 -25.42 -5.78
CA PRO A 53 -1.67 -25.94 -6.30
C PRO A 53 -1.45 -25.59 -7.77
N ALA A 54 -0.17 -25.54 -8.20
CA ALA A 54 0.23 -25.19 -9.57
C ALA A 54 -0.52 -25.98 -10.66
N LYS A 55 -0.76 -27.27 -10.46
CA LYS A 55 -1.51 -28.14 -11.39
C LYS A 55 -2.94 -27.66 -11.72
N CYS A 56 -3.50 -26.76 -10.90
CA CYS A 56 -4.84 -26.20 -11.09
C CYS A 56 -4.82 -24.86 -11.86
N VAL A 57 -3.64 -24.36 -12.22
CA VAL A 57 -3.43 -23.16 -13.02
C VAL A 57 -3.06 -23.58 -14.45
N PRO A 58 -3.64 -22.95 -15.49
CA PRO A 58 -3.32 -23.30 -16.87
C PRO A 58 -1.83 -23.12 -17.19
N GLN A 59 -1.25 -24.07 -17.92
CA GLN A 59 0.18 -24.06 -18.27
C GLN A 59 0.60 -22.79 -19.04
N GLU A 60 -0.28 -22.27 -19.90
CA GLU A 60 -0.03 -21.04 -20.65
C GLU A 60 0.11 -19.81 -19.71
N VAL A 61 -0.71 -19.74 -18.66
CA VAL A 61 -0.64 -18.68 -17.64
C VAL A 61 0.70 -18.77 -16.92
N HIS A 62 1.13 -19.97 -16.52
CA HIS A 62 2.45 -20.18 -15.93
C HIS A 62 3.59 -19.69 -16.84
N GLN A 63 3.61 -20.12 -18.09
CA GLN A 63 4.67 -19.77 -19.03
C GLN A 63 4.77 -18.25 -19.22
N LYS A 64 3.64 -17.59 -19.48
CA LYS A 64 3.58 -16.14 -19.69
C LYS A 64 4.08 -15.37 -18.46
N VAL A 65 3.55 -15.67 -17.27
CA VAL A 65 3.92 -14.90 -16.07
C VAL A 65 5.34 -15.17 -15.62
N GLN A 66 5.83 -16.42 -15.67
CA GLN A 66 7.20 -16.74 -15.27
C GLN A 66 8.23 -16.09 -16.21
N GLN A 67 7.95 -16.10 -17.52
CA GLN A 67 8.77 -15.37 -18.49
C GLN A 67 8.72 -13.85 -18.24
N GLY A 68 7.54 -13.30 -17.97
CA GLY A 68 7.37 -11.88 -17.64
C GLY A 68 8.16 -11.46 -16.39
N LEU A 69 8.07 -12.24 -15.31
CA LEU A 69 8.82 -12.00 -14.07
C LEU A 69 10.34 -12.02 -14.29
N THR A 70 10.83 -13.00 -15.04
CA THR A 70 12.24 -13.12 -15.41
C THR A 70 12.67 -11.92 -16.24
N THR A 71 11.87 -11.52 -17.23
CA THR A 71 12.11 -10.34 -18.08
C THR A 71 12.19 -9.06 -17.26
N LEU A 72 11.27 -8.84 -16.32
CA LEU A 72 11.30 -7.67 -15.43
C LEU A 72 12.56 -7.65 -14.56
N ARG A 73 13.01 -8.79 -14.05
CA ARG A 73 14.28 -8.89 -13.32
C ARG A 73 15.46 -8.55 -14.22
N ASP A 74 15.53 -9.11 -15.42
CA ASP A 74 16.64 -8.94 -16.35
C ASP A 74 16.71 -7.48 -16.88
N CYS A 75 15.56 -6.82 -16.98
CA CYS A 75 15.45 -5.37 -17.24
C CYS A 75 15.71 -4.49 -16.02
N LYS A 76 16.09 -5.06 -14.87
CA LYS A 76 16.37 -4.36 -13.60
C LYS A 76 15.19 -3.52 -13.09
N CYS A 77 13.97 -4.04 -13.25
CA CYS A 77 12.75 -3.33 -12.88
C CYS A 77 12.43 -3.39 -11.38
N PHE A 78 13.04 -4.32 -10.63
CA PHE A 78 12.82 -4.47 -9.19
C PHE A 78 13.80 -3.63 -8.38
N ALA A 79 13.33 -2.98 -7.32
CA ALA A 79 14.16 -2.20 -6.41
C ALA A 79 13.81 -2.49 -4.94
N GLN A 80 14.77 -2.40 -4.04
CA GLN A 80 14.46 -2.38 -2.60
C GLN A 80 13.81 -1.05 -2.25
N ASP A 81 12.83 -1.08 -1.36
CA ASP A 81 12.17 0.13 -0.89
C ASP A 81 12.86 0.63 0.37
N LEU A 82 13.16 1.94 0.40
CA LEU A 82 13.59 2.65 1.60
C LEU A 82 12.34 3.06 2.38
N VAL A 83 11.90 2.21 3.30
CA VAL A 83 10.66 2.39 4.06
C VAL A 83 10.94 2.95 5.46
N GLN A 84 9.91 3.46 6.13
CA GLN A 84 10.04 3.88 7.53
C GLN A 84 9.29 2.92 8.46
N ILE A 85 10.01 2.37 9.44
CA ILE A 85 9.43 1.49 10.47
C ILE A 85 9.77 2.06 11.84
N LYS A 86 8.77 2.48 12.61
CA LYS A 86 8.93 3.09 13.95
C LYS A 86 9.93 4.26 13.95
N GLY A 87 9.80 5.15 12.97
CA GLY A 87 10.64 6.34 12.80
C GLY A 87 12.08 6.06 12.36
N LYS A 88 12.39 4.84 11.91
CA LYS A 88 13.71 4.48 11.36
C LYS A 88 13.58 4.08 9.90
N ASP A 89 14.44 4.65 9.07
CA ASP A 89 14.57 4.22 7.68
C ASP A 89 15.20 2.82 7.60
N VAL A 90 14.64 1.96 6.77
CA VAL A 90 15.07 0.57 6.59
C VAL A 90 14.92 0.18 5.11
N LEU A 91 15.91 -0.51 4.56
CA LEU A 91 15.77 -1.14 3.25
C LEU A 91 15.04 -2.48 3.37
N THR A 92 14.06 -2.70 2.51
CA THR A 92 13.33 -3.97 2.49
C THR A 92 14.24 -5.09 1.99
N PRO A 93 14.30 -6.26 2.66
CA PRO A 93 15.04 -7.42 2.13
C PRO A 93 14.52 -7.88 0.76
N VAL A 94 13.25 -7.65 0.49
CA VAL A 94 12.60 -7.97 -0.78
C VAL A 94 12.71 -6.79 -1.73
N SER A 95 13.05 -7.04 -2.98
CA SER A 95 12.97 -6.06 -4.07
C SER A 95 11.58 -6.11 -4.71
N ARG A 96 11.02 -4.97 -5.06
CA ARG A 96 9.63 -4.84 -5.48
C ARG A 96 9.45 -3.98 -6.72
N ILE A 97 8.31 -4.18 -7.36
CA ILE A 97 7.73 -3.30 -8.38
C ILE A 97 6.20 -3.35 -8.22
N LEU A 98 5.54 -2.20 -8.33
CA LEU A 98 4.08 -2.11 -8.39
C LEU A 98 3.66 -2.04 -9.85
N ILE A 99 2.76 -2.93 -10.27
CA ILE A 99 2.10 -2.90 -11.59
C ILE A 99 0.59 -2.80 -11.34
N GLY A 100 -0.15 -2.06 -12.17
CA GLY A 100 -1.59 -1.94 -11.96
C GLY A 100 -2.26 -0.98 -12.91
N ASP A 101 -3.45 -0.52 -12.52
CA ASP A 101 -4.23 0.43 -13.29
C ASP A 101 -3.49 1.78 -13.46
N PRO A 102 -3.61 2.42 -14.64
CA PRO A 102 -3.02 3.73 -14.87
C PRO A 102 -3.45 4.77 -13.83
N GLY A 103 -2.47 5.42 -13.21
CA GLY A 103 -2.72 6.44 -12.20
C GLY A 103 -3.00 5.91 -10.79
N CYS A 104 -2.99 4.60 -10.56
CA CYS A 104 -3.14 4.03 -9.22
C CYS A 104 -1.82 4.01 -8.45
N THR A 105 -1.94 4.13 -7.13
CA THR A 105 -0.83 4.01 -6.18
C THR A 105 -1.17 3.03 -5.07
N TYR A 106 -0.16 2.52 -4.38
CA TYR A 106 -0.34 1.65 -3.22
C TYR A 106 0.60 2.09 -2.10
N ARG A 107 0.05 2.39 -0.93
CA ARG A 107 0.82 2.88 0.23
C ARG A 107 1.03 1.77 1.25
N TYR A 108 2.27 1.60 1.69
CA TYR A 108 2.62 0.72 2.80
C TYR A 108 3.86 1.26 3.53
N LEU A 109 3.94 1.10 4.85
CA LEU A 109 5.10 1.53 5.66
C LEU A 109 5.56 2.96 5.34
N ASP A 110 4.59 3.88 5.28
CA ASP A 110 4.79 5.30 4.96
C ASP A 110 5.41 5.59 3.56
N THR A 111 5.33 4.62 2.66
CA THR A 111 5.87 4.72 1.29
C THR A 111 4.76 4.50 0.28
N ARG A 112 4.51 5.48 -0.59
CA ARG A 112 3.54 5.38 -1.69
C ARG A 112 4.24 4.87 -2.94
N LEU A 113 3.95 3.63 -3.34
CA LEU A 113 4.41 3.08 -4.61
C LEU A 113 3.51 3.55 -5.75
N PHE A 114 4.11 3.86 -6.89
CA PHE A 114 3.43 4.32 -8.10
C PHE A 114 3.38 3.18 -9.12
N ALA A 115 2.20 2.86 -9.64
CA ALA A 115 2.03 1.70 -10.50
C ALA A 115 2.73 1.94 -11.84
N VAL A 116 3.56 1.00 -12.29
CA VAL A 116 3.86 0.85 -13.71
C VAL A 116 2.56 0.38 -14.37
N PRO A 117 1.94 1.19 -15.22
CA PRO A 117 0.62 0.88 -15.73
C PRO A 117 0.69 -0.36 -16.62
N TRP A 118 -0.25 -1.29 -16.46
CA TRP A 118 -0.52 -2.29 -17.49
C TRP A 118 -1.35 -1.67 -18.62
N SER A 119 -1.45 -2.36 -19.75
CA SER A 119 -2.28 -1.91 -20.88
C SER A 119 -3.76 -1.87 -20.46
N SER A 120 -4.41 -0.71 -20.62
CA SER A 120 -5.84 -0.53 -20.37
C SER A 120 -6.47 0.23 -21.54
N ASP A 121 -7.76 0.00 -21.79
CA ASP A 121 -8.48 0.61 -22.91
C ASP A 121 -8.39 2.15 -22.84
N GLY A 122 -7.97 2.77 -23.95
CA GLY A 122 -7.86 4.22 -24.06
C GLY A 122 -6.63 4.86 -23.40
N VAL A 123 -5.70 4.08 -22.84
CA VAL A 123 -4.45 4.59 -22.26
C VAL A 123 -3.24 4.00 -23.00
N GLU A 124 -2.53 4.86 -23.73
CA GLU A 124 -1.24 4.49 -24.33
C GLU A 124 -0.13 4.57 -23.29
N VAL A 125 0.59 3.47 -23.09
CA VAL A 125 1.73 3.40 -22.17
C VAL A 125 3.01 3.27 -22.98
N LYS A 126 3.91 4.24 -22.80
CA LYS A 126 5.26 4.18 -23.35
C LYS A 126 6.19 3.51 -22.35
N TYR A 127 6.53 2.26 -22.62
CA TYR A 127 7.54 1.52 -21.87
C TYR A 127 8.94 1.89 -22.37
N SER A 128 9.94 1.79 -21.49
CA SER A 128 11.34 1.98 -21.89
C SER A 128 11.82 0.89 -22.86
N ARG A 129 11.19 -0.29 -22.79
CA ARG A 129 11.43 -1.46 -23.66
C ARG A 129 10.13 -2.22 -23.91
N ASP A 130 9.93 -2.70 -25.12
CA ASP A 130 8.75 -3.50 -25.51
C ASP A 130 8.58 -4.77 -24.66
N GLU A 131 9.70 -5.37 -24.22
CA GLU A 131 9.65 -6.57 -23.38
C GLU A 131 9.02 -6.29 -22.00
N ILE A 132 9.18 -5.08 -21.46
CA ILE A 132 8.56 -4.68 -20.20
C ILE A 132 7.04 -4.57 -20.39
N GLY A 133 6.59 -3.99 -21.51
CA GLY A 133 5.16 -3.93 -21.83
C GLY A 133 4.53 -5.31 -21.95
N LYS A 134 5.21 -6.27 -22.60
CA LYS A 134 4.77 -7.67 -22.66
C LYS A 134 4.71 -8.33 -21.28
N ALA A 135 5.67 -8.04 -20.41
CA ALA A 135 5.66 -8.56 -19.04
C ALA A 135 4.53 -7.96 -18.20
N CYS A 136 4.25 -6.66 -18.31
CA CYS A 136 3.09 -6.01 -17.69
C CYS A 136 1.77 -6.61 -18.19
N GLN A 137 1.67 -6.93 -19.48
CA GLN A 137 0.51 -7.64 -20.02
C GLN A 137 0.36 -9.04 -19.43
N ALA A 138 1.45 -9.82 -19.32
CA ALA A 138 1.39 -11.15 -18.69
C ALA A 138 0.94 -11.09 -17.21
N VAL A 139 1.32 -10.03 -16.48
CA VAL A 139 0.84 -9.79 -15.10
C VAL A 139 -0.64 -9.42 -15.09
N LYS A 140 -1.12 -8.65 -16.07
CA LYS A 140 -2.55 -8.34 -16.23
C LYS A 140 -3.37 -9.60 -16.56
N ASP A 141 -2.90 -10.44 -17.47
CA ASP A 141 -3.56 -11.72 -17.79
C ASP A 141 -3.67 -12.62 -16.53
N LEU A 142 -2.61 -12.65 -15.69
CA LEU A 142 -2.66 -13.33 -14.40
C LEU A 142 -3.69 -12.68 -13.45
N ASN A 143 -3.78 -11.34 -13.44
CA ASN A 143 -4.74 -10.60 -12.63
C ASN A 143 -6.18 -11.01 -12.97
N GLU A 144 -6.51 -11.10 -14.26
CA GLU A 144 -7.83 -11.53 -14.74
C GLU A 144 -8.13 -12.98 -14.36
N TYR A 145 -7.15 -13.87 -14.49
CA TYR A 145 -7.28 -15.27 -14.05
C TYR A 145 -7.56 -15.37 -12.54
N LEU A 146 -6.75 -14.71 -11.72
CA LEU A 146 -6.88 -14.76 -10.26
C LEU A 146 -8.15 -14.06 -9.77
N HIS A 147 -8.61 -13.01 -10.46
CA HIS A 147 -9.90 -12.38 -10.21
C HIS A 147 -11.04 -13.41 -10.36
N GLY A 148 -11.09 -14.13 -11.48
CA GLY A 148 -12.08 -15.16 -11.72
C GLY A 148 -12.04 -16.29 -10.68
N GLU A 149 -10.86 -16.68 -10.21
CA GLU A 149 -10.70 -17.68 -9.15
C GLU A 149 -11.15 -17.16 -7.77
N ALA A 150 -10.79 -15.92 -7.42
CA ALA A 150 -11.23 -15.29 -6.18
C ALA A 150 -12.76 -15.16 -6.12
N MET A 151 -13.40 -14.78 -7.23
CA MET A 151 -14.86 -14.73 -7.34
C MET A 151 -15.50 -16.09 -7.05
N LYS A 152 -15.01 -17.17 -7.68
CA LYS A 152 -15.51 -18.53 -7.44
C LYS A 152 -15.38 -18.94 -5.97
N LEU A 153 -14.20 -18.71 -5.37
CA LEU A 153 -13.94 -19.05 -3.97
C LEU A 153 -14.87 -18.32 -2.99
N LEU A 154 -15.14 -17.04 -3.23
CA LEU A 154 -16.08 -16.28 -2.40
C LEU A 154 -17.53 -16.72 -2.63
N LEU A 155 -17.93 -17.00 -3.87
CA LEU A 155 -19.26 -17.52 -4.20
C LEU A 155 -19.55 -18.85 -3.49
N ASP A 156 -18.59 -19.79 -3.55
CA ASP A 156 -18.70 -21.10 -2.89
C ASP A 156 -18.80 -20.96 -1.36
N ARG A 157 -18.04 -20.03 -0.79
CA ARG A 157 -18.08 -19.73 0.65
C ARG A 157 -19.42 -19.15 1.07
N PHE A 158 -19.91 -18.13 0.38
CA PHE A 158 -21.20 -17.53 0.72
C PHE A 158 -22.34 -18.54 0.54
N SER A 159 -22.26 -19.41 -0.46
CA SER A 159 -23.26 -20.48 -0.67
C SER A 159 -23.23 -21.53 0.44
N SER A 160 -22.06 -21.80 1.02
CA SER A 160 -21.92 -22.73 2.16
C SER A 160 -22.44 -22.13 3.46
N GLN A 161 -22.22 -20.83 3.70
CA GLN A 161 -22.73 -20.10 4.88
C GLN A 161 -24.26 -20.07 4.92
N VAL A 162 -24.91 -19.77 3.78
CA VAL A 162 -26.39 -19.75 3.69
C VAL A 162 -26.99 -21.13 3.97
N LYS A 163 -26.30 -22.21 3.56
CA LYS A 163 -26.75 -23.59 3.84
C LYS A 163 -26.64 -23.95 5.33
N GLU A 164 -25.61 -23.48 6.02
CA GLU A 164 -25.46 -23.70 7.47
C GLU A 164 -26.48 -22.89 8.29
N GLU A 165 -26.71 -21.62 7.93
CA GLU A 165 -27.73 -20.77 8.58
C GLU A 165 -29.16 -21.28 8.35
N GLY A 166 -29.49 -21.71 7.12
CA GLY A 166 -30.77 -22.33 6.79
C GLY A 166 -31.00 -23.70 7.43
N SER A 167 -29.93 -24.41 7.81
CA SER A 167 -30.01 -25.70 8.51
C SER A 167 -30.17 -25.55 10.03
N MET A 168 -29.71 -24.45 10.64
CA MET A 168 -29.96 -24.18 12.07
C MET A 168 -31.35 -23.59 12.35
N GLY A 169 -32.08 -23.13 11.33
CA GLY A 169 -33.44 -22.58 11.46
C GLY A 169 -34.60 -23.60 11.45
N LYS A 170 -34.34 -24.91 11.29
CA LYS A 170 -35.38 -25.95 11.24
C LYS A 170 -35.36 -26.86 12.47
N ALA A 171 -35.81 -26.33 13.60
CA ALA A 171 -36.17 -27.14 14.77
C ALA A 171 -37.45 -26.62 15.46
N THR A 172 -38.55 -26.52 14.69
CA THR A 172 -39.91 -26.51 15.23
C THR A 172 -40.89 -27.00 14.16
N PRO A 173 -41.69 -28.05 14.42
CA PRO A 173 -42.68 -28.52 13.46
C PRO A 173 -44.02 -27.82 13.72
N SER A 174 -44.47 -26.97 12.80
CA SER A 174 -45.87 -26.53 12.74
C SER A 174 -46.36 -26.45 11.29
N LYS A 175 -47.26 -27.40 10.99
CA LYS A 175 -48.28 -27.56 9.93
C LYS A 175 -48.10 -26.97 8.50
N PRO A 176 -48.62 -27.67 7.47
CA PRO A 176 -48.49 -27.27 6.08
C PRO A 176 -49.54 -26.22 5.69
N GLU A 177 -49.09 -25.10 5.13
CA GLU A 177 -49.90 -24.21 4.29
C GLU A 177 -49.30 -24.14 2.88
N GLU A 178 -50.21 -24.01 1.91
CA GLU A 178 -50.06 -24.15 0.47
C GLU A 178 -49.15 -23.10 -0.21
N PRO A 179 -48.71 -23.35 -1.46
CA PRO A 179 -47.56 -22.67 -2.05
C PRO A 179 -47.94 -21.29 -2.61
N SER A 180 -47.41 -20.24 -2.00
CA SER A 180 -47.37 -18.91 -2.64
C SER A 180 -46.13 -18.80 -3.51
N ALA A 181 -46.35 -18.33 -4.74
CA ALA A 181 -45.38 -18.27 -5.81
C ALA A 181 -44.12 -17.47 -5.43
N SER A 182 -42.97 -18.05 -5.77
CA SER A 182 -41.63 -17.49 -5.62
C SER A 182 -41.49 -16.15 -6.36
N VAL A 183 -41.45 -15.06 -5.60
CA VAL A 183 -40.77 -13.84 -6.04
C VAL A 183 -39.29 -14.07 -5.75
N VAL A 184 -38.54 -14.45 -6.78
CA VAL A 184 -37.08 -14.57 -6.70
C VAL A 184 -36.55 -13.15 -6.46
N ASP A 185 -35.83 -12.98 -5.36
CA ASP A 185 -35.32 -11.71 -4.86
C ASP A 185 -34.16 -11.18 -5.73
N GLU A 186 -34.50 -10.55 -6.86
CA GLU A 186 -33.53 -9.95 -7.79
C GLU A 186 -32.68 -8.83 -7.16
N THR A 187 -33.10 -8.28 -6.01
CA THR A 187 -32.37 -7.21 -5.31
C THR A 187 -31.24 -7.73 -4.43
N HIS A 188 -31.41 -8.88 -3.79
CA HIS A 188 -30.34 -9.52 -3.02
C HIS A 188 -29.20 -10.05 -3.89
N ASP A 189 -29.48 -10.60 -5.08
CA ASP A 189 -28.45 -11.11 -5.98
C ASP A 189 -27.62 -9.99 -6.65
N LYS A 190 -28.24 -8.84 -6.97
CA LYS A 190 -27.52 -7.66 -7.50
C LYS A 190 -26.57 -7.04 -6.47
N ASN A 191 -27.00 -6.94 -5.20
CA ASN A 191 -26.14 -6.45 -4.11
C ASN A 191 -25.00 -7.42 -3.78
N ARG A 192 -25.23 -8.73 -3.95
CA ARG A 192 -24.20 -9.75 -3.76
C ARG A 192 -23.16 -9.74 -4.88
N GLY A 193 -23.59 -9.58 -6.14
CA GLY A 193 -22.73 -9.47 -7.30
C GLY A 193 -21.80 -8.25 -7.23
N THR A 194 -22.33 -7.08 -6.85
CA THR A 194 -21.53 -5.85 -6.63
C THR A 194 -20.53 -6.00 -5.49
N THR A 195 -20.95 -6.54 -4.34
CA THR A 195 -20.06 -6.78 -3.20
C THR A 195 -18.92 -7.76 -3.54
N LEU A 196 -19.17 -8.79 -4.35
CA LEU A 196 -18.15 -9.73 -4.81
C LEU A 196 -17.15 -9.05 -5.75
N GLN A 197 -17.65 -8.23 -6.67
CA GLN A 197 -16.83 -7.47 -7.61
C GLN A 197 -15.90 -6.52 -6.85
N ASP A 198 -16.41 -5.76 -5.88
CA ASP A 198 -15.61 -4.80 -5.10
C ASP A 198 -14.49 -5.49 -4.31
N ARG A 199 -14.73 -6.71 -3.83
CA ARG A 199 -13.74 -7.47 -3.04
C ARG A 199 -12.70 -8.20 -3.88
N THR A 200 -12.86 -8.28 -5.19
CA THR A 200 -11.99 -9.07 -6.06
C THR A 200 -11.45 -8.29 -7.26
N SER A 201 -11.91 -7.06 -7.49
CA SER A 201 -11.43 -6.18 -8.57
C SER A 201 -10.02 -5.67 -8.27
N PHE A 202 -9.03 -6.54 -8.46
CA PHE A 202 -7.64 -6.23 -8.20
C PHE A 202 -7.16 -5.13 -9.16
N ASN A 203 -6.85 -3.96 -8.59
CA ASN A 203 -6.42 -2.77 -9.32
C ASN A 203 -4.89 -2.61 -9.33
N VAL A 204 -4.18 -3.33 -8.46
CA VAL A 204 -2.72 -3.35 -8.41
C VAL A 204 -2.16 -4.73 -8.03
N VAL A 205 -0.90 -4.95 -8.39
CA VAL A 205 -0.12 -6.13 -8.07
C VAL A 205 1.24 -5.69 -7.57
N LEU A 206 1.54 -6.04 -6.33
CA LEU A 206 2.87 -5.82 -5.76
C LEU A 206 3.73 -7.05 -6.05
N LEU A 207 4.64 -6.93 -7.02
CA LEU A 207 5.57 -8.00 -7.35
C LEU A 207 6.73 -7.96 -6.37
N ASN A 208 7.17 -9.13 -5.95
CA ASN A 208 8.25 -9.32 -5.00
C ASN A 208 9.31 -10.23 -5.62
N TYR A 209 10.58 -9.92 -5.40
CA TYR A 209 11.70 -10.78 -5.73
C TYR A 209 12.72 -10.78 -4.59
N MET A 210 13.22 -11.96 -4.24
CA MET A 210 14.34 -12.10 -3.30
C MET A 210 15.18 -13.30 -3.69
N ASP A 211 16.50 -13.11 -3.67
CA ASP A 211 17.49 -14.18 -3.72
C ASP A 211 18.10 -14.35 -2.32
N PRO A 212 17.76 -15.44 -1.59
CA PRO A 212 18.28 -15.68 -0.25
C PRO A 212 19.81 -15.76 -0.19
N SER A 213 20.48 -16.16 -1.27
CA SER A 213 21.94 -16.28 -1.32
C SER A 213 22.65 -14.91 -1.31
N ASN A 214 21.99 -13.90 -1.86
CA ASN A 214 22.46 -12.52 -1.90
C ASN A 214 22.00 -11.69 -0.69
N MET A 215 21.18 -12.26 0.20
CA MET A 215 20.63 -11.56 1.36
C MET A 215 21.40 -11.91 2.63
N VAL A 216 22.28 -10.99 3.04
CA VAL A 216 23.21 -11.16 4.17
C VAL A 216 22.49 -11.26 5.53
N TYR A 217 21.29 -10.69 5.66
CA TYR A 217 20.55 -10.67 6.92
C TYR A 217 19.05 -10.89 6.73
N LEU A 218 18.56 -12.05 7.18
CA LEU A 218 17.15 -12.34 7.34
C LEU A 218 16.87 -12.58 8.82
N LYS A 219 15.79 -11.99 9.34
CA LYS A 219 15.39 -12.16 10.74
C LYS A 219 14.81 -13.55 10.95
N GLU A 220 15.12 -14.16 12.09
CA GLU A 220 14.43 -15.36 12.55
C GLU A 220 12.98 -15.02 12.96
N GLU A 221 12.06 -15.94 12.67
CA GLU A 221 10.68 -15.84 13.10
C GLU A 221 10.60 -15.91 14.64
N PRO A 222 9.98 -14.91 15.30
CA PRO A 222 10.19 -14.67 16.73
C PRO A 222 9.31 -15.49 17.68
N TYR A 223 8.23 -16.13 17.21
CA TYR A 223 7.23 -16.73 18.10
C TYR A 223 7.22 -18.26 18.06
N PHE A 224 7.26 -18.84 16.87
CA PHE A 224 7.01 -20.26 16.63
C PHE A 224 8.29 -21.03 16.28
N GLY A 225 9.37 -20.33 15.94
CA GLY A 225 10.59 -20.94 15.45
C GLY A 225 10.45 -21.44 14.01
N MET A 226 9.66 -20.76 13.18
CA MET A 226 9.48 -21.11 11.76
C MET A 226 10.72 -20.80 10.89
N GLY A 227 11.79 -20.25 11.45
CA GLY A 227 13.03 -19.96 10.75
C GLY A 227 13.07 -18.57 10.11
N LYS A 228 13.97 -18.38 9.14
CA LYS A 228 14.21 -17.09 8.48
C LYS A 228 12.99 -16.54 7.74
N MET A 229 12.69 -15.25 7.95
CA MET A 229 11.62 -14.51 7.28
C MET A 229 12.17 -13.59 6.18
N ALA A 230 11.65 -13.73 4.97
CA ALA A 230 11.80 -12.75 3.89
C ALA A 230 10.96 -11.48 4.17
N VAL A 231 9.75 -11.69 4.70
CA VAL A 231 8.84 -10.62 5.15
C VAL A 231 8.34 -11.00 6.53
N SER A 232 8.47 -10.09 7.50
CA SER A 232 8.05 -10.33 8.88
C SER A 232 6.52 -10.38 9.03
N TRP A 233 6.04 -10.82 10.19
CA TRP A 233 4.62 -10.76 10.55
C TRP A 233 4.01 -9.37 10.35
N HIS A 234 2.98 -9.29 9.53
CA HIS A 234 2.26 -8.05 9.22
C HIS A 234 0.80 -8.33 8.81
N HIS A 235 0.02 -7.26 8.76
CA HIS A 235 -1.20 -7.16 7.98
C HIS A 235 -0.86 -6.40 6.69
N ASP A 236 -1.49 -6.76 5.58
CA ASP A 236 -1.43 -5.92 4.38
C ASP A 236 -2.16 -4.59 4.66
N GLU A 237 -1.47 -3.48 4.44
CA GLU A 237 -1.99 -2.12 4.61
C GLU A 237 -2.74 -1.65 3.36
N ASN A 238 -3.52 -0.57 3.48
CA ASN A 238 -4.14 0.13 2.36
C ASN A 238 -4.93 -0.78 1.39
N LEU A 239 -5.77 -1.64 1.97
CA LEU A 239 -6.67 -2.50 1.21
C LEU A 239 -8.12 -2.08 1.45
N MET A 240 -8.95 -2.23 0.41
CA MET A 240 -10.40 -2.16 0.59
C MET A 240 -10.84 -3.16 1.66
N ALA A 241 -11.73 -2.75 2.56
CA ALA A 241 -12.16 -3.58 3.68
C ALA A 241 -12.73 -4.93 3.19
N ARG A 242 -12.25 -6.02 3.78
CA ARG A 242 -12.62 -7.41 3.42
C ARG A 242 -12.36 -7.80 1.96
N SER A 243 -11.52 -7.05 1.25
CA SER A 243 -11.07 -7.44 -0.08
C SER A 243 -10.16 -8.66 -0.01
N THR A 244 -10.18 -9.44 -1.09
CA THR A 244 -9.30 -10.60 -1.23
C THR A 244 -7.88 -10.14 -1.57
N VAL A 245 -6.89 -10.90 -1.11
CA VAL A 245 -5.53 -10.84 -1.65
C VAL A 245 -5.24 -12.17 -2.31
N ALA A 246 -4.85 -12.15 -3.58
CA ALA A 246 -4.49 -13.34 -4.35
C ALA A 246 -3.00 -13.32 -4.68
N VAL A 247 -2.31 -14.43 -4.48
CA VAL A 247 -0.85 -14.47 -4.61
C VAL A 247 -0.43 -15.63 -5.48
N TYR A 248 0.30 -15.33 -6.56
CA TYR A 248 1.01 -16.32 -7.37
C TYR A 248 2.44 -16.45 -6.88
N ASN A 249 2.90 -17.68 -6.63
CA ASN A 249 4.26 -17.99 -6.16
C ASN A 249 5.12 -18.59 -7.29
N TYR A 250 6.34 -18.09 -7.45
CA TYR A 250 7.31 -18.70 -8.37
C TYR A 250 8.70 -18.76 -7.75
N SER A 251 9.04 -19.91 -7.17
CA SER A 251 10.40 -20.25 -6.78
C SER A 251 11.18 -20.72 -8.02
N CYS A 252 12.37 -20.18 -8.26
CA CYS A 252 13.22 -20.58 -9.39
C CYS A 252 13.82 -21.97 -9.11
N ASP A 253 13.15 -23.02 -9.59
CA ASP A 253 13.56 -24.43 -9.37
C ASP A 253 14.68 -24.89 -10.31
N ASP A 254 15.12 -24.06 -11.27
CA ASP A 254 16.15 -24.38 -12.28
C ASP A 254 17.55 -24.68 -11.70
N LEU A 255 17.74 -24.45 -10.40
CA LEU A 255 19.01 -24.63 -9.68
C LEU A 255 18.98 -25.73 -8.63
N ARG A 256 17.96 -26.60 -8.57
CA ARG A 256 18.12 -27.82 -7.76
C ARG A 256 19.24 -28.65 -8.39
N PRO A 257 20.36 -28.91 -7.68
CA PRO A 257 21.21 -30.00 -8.08
C PRO A 257 20.34 -31.25 -8.09
N THR A 258 20.33 -31.98 -9.20
CA THR A 258 19.83 -33.35 -9.29
C THR A 258 20.71 -34.29 -8.46
N THR A 259 20.85 -34.02 -7.17
CA THR A 259 21.56 -34.87 -6.22
C THR A 259 20.90 -34.74 -4.85
N ALA A 260 19.92 -35.62 -4.61
CA ALA A 260 19.93 -36.60 -3.53
C ALA A 260 18.49 -36.99 -3.18
N GLU A 261 17.94 -37.94 -3.94
CA GLU A 261 17.19 -39.03 -3.31
C GLU A 261 18.15 -39.69 -2.30
N GLY A 262 18.24 -39.17 -1.08
CA GLY A 262 19.40 -39.53 -0.26
C GLY A 262 19.57 -38.83 1.08
N SER A 263 18.51 -38.58 1.84
CA SER A 263 18.51 -38.78 3.29
C SER A 263 17.09 -38.61 3.83
N GLY A 264 16.37 -39.72 3.96
CA GLY A 264 15.03 -39.77 4.55
C GLY A 264 15.01 -39.51 6.06
N LYS A 265 15.65 -38.44 6.54
CA LYS A 265 15.39 -37.90 7.86
C LYS A 265 14.23 -36.91 7.70
N SER A 266 13.06 -37.24 8.24
CA SER A 266 11.97 -36.28 8.36
C SER A 266 12.49 -35.08 9.15
N VAL A 267 12.69 -33.95 8.47
CA VAL A 267 12.98 -32.69 9.15
C VAL A 267 11.76 -32.37 10.02
N GLU A 268 11.98 -32.21 11.32
CA GLU A 268 10.96 -31.79 12.27
C GLU A 268 10.49 -30.38 11.90
N GLY A 269 9.18 -30.22 11.70
CA GLY A 269 8.57 -28.97 11.22
C GLY A 269 8.75 -28.70 9.72
N ARG A 270 8.80 -27.41 9.38
CA ARG A 270 8.80 -26.94 7.98
C ARG A 270 10.15 -27.17 7.30
N ASP A 271 10.13 -27.39 6.00
CA ASP A 271 11.36 -27.56 5.22
C ASP A 271 12.11 -26.22 5.06
N PRO A 272 13.34 -26.07 5.56
CA PRO A 272 14.12 -24.85 5.41
C PRO A 272 14.49 -24.53 3.95
N ALA A 273 14.53 -25.53 3.07
CA ALA A 273 14.84 -25.35 1.66
C ALA A 273 13.66 -24.74 0.87
N CYS A 274 12.44 -25.00 1.32
CA CYS A 274 11.22 -24.60 0.65
C CYS A 274 10.69 -23.26 1.18
N TRP A 275 10.12 -22.46 0.28
CA TRP A 275 9.41 -21.23 0.64
C TRP A 275 8.06 -21.56 1.27
N HIS A 276 7.66 -20.78 2.27
CA HIS A 276 6.36 -20.98 2.92
C HIS A 276 5.67 -19.65 3.16
N ILE A 277 4.33 -19.67 3.20
CA ILE A 277 3.56 -18.64 3.89
C ILE A 277 3.33 -19.08 5.34
N GLY A 278 3.63 -18.19 6.28
CA GLY A 278 3.27 -18.35 7.69
C GLY A 278 1.98 -17.60 8.00
N LEU A 279 1.08 -18.19 8.80
CA LEU A 279 -0.11 -17.53 9.33
C LEU A 279 -0.21 -17.68 10.84
N LYS A 280 -0.72 -16.65 11.51
CA LYS A 280 -1.14 -16.69 12.92
C LYS A 280 -2.39 -15.84 13.13
N ILE A 281 -3.22 -16.20 14.10
CA ILE A 281 -4.27 -15.28 14.58
C ILE A 281 -3.59 -14.06 15.21
N ALA A 282 -4.08 -12.86 14.88
CA ALA A 282 -3.53 -11.63 15.42
C ALA A 282 -3.67 -11.61 16.95
N TRP A 283 -2.59 -11.25 17.64
CA TRP A 283 -2.54 -11.15 19.10
C TRP A 283 -2.77 -12.43 19.91
N ASP A 284 -2.95 -13.56 19.24
CA ASP A 284 -3.08 -14.88 19.87
C ASP A 284 -1.70 -15.52 20.10
N ILE A 285 -1.56 -16.19 21.25
CA ILE A 285 -0.39 -16.97 21.69
C ILE A 285 -0.72 -18.43 22.03
N GLU A 286 -1.98 -18.82 21.96
CA GLU A 286 -2.43 -20.17 22.29
C GLU A 286 -2.58 -21.02 21.04
N THR A 287 -3.18 -20.46 19.99
CA THR A 287 -3.43 -21.20 18.74
C THR A 287 -2.11 -21.44 17.99
N PRO A 288 -1.80 -22.70 17.60
CA PRO A 288 -0.62 -22.96 16.78
C PRO A 288 -0.64 -22.16 15.47
N GLY A 289 0.51 -21.64 15.07
CA GLY A 289 0.68 -21.03 13.74
C GLY A 289 0.62 -22.07 12.62
N LEU A 290 0.42 -21.63 11.39
CA LEU A 290 0.56 -22.49 10.20
C LEU A 290 1.78 -22.09 9.38
N ALA A 291 2.50 -23.07 8.84
CA ALA A 291 3.52 -22.86 7.81
C ALA A 291 3.18 -23.74 6.59
N LEU A 292 2.66 -23.13 5.52
CA LEU A 292 2.24 -23.84 4.31
C LEU A 292 3.31 -23.73 3.22
N PRO A 293 3.79 -24.86 2.65
CA PRO A 293 4.81 -24.85 1.60
C PRO A 293 4.26 -24.23 0.31
N LEU A 294 5.12 -23.51 -0.39
CA LEU A 294 4.83 -22.84 -1.65
C LEU A 294 5.80 -23.33 -2.73
N HIS A 295 5.31 -24.21 -3.60
CA HIS A 295 6.04 -24.72 -4.75
C HIS A 295 5.90 -23.76 -5.95
N PRO A 296 6.75 -23.90 -6.99
CA PRO A 296 6.63 -23.06 -8.18
C PRO A 296 5.25 -23.21 -8.84
N GLY A 297 4.58 -22.08 -9.05
CA GLY A 297 3.25 -22.01 -9.64
C GLY A 297 2.09 -22.10 -8.66
N ASP A 298 2.32 -22.42 -7.38
CA ASP A 298 1.25 -22.44 -6.38
C ASP A 298 0.65 -21.04 -6.19
N CYS A 299 -0.67 -20.99 -6.01
CA CYS A 299 -1.38 -19.77 -5.64
C CYS A 299 -1.98 -19.90 -4.25
N TYR A 300 -2.10 -18.79 -3.52
CA TYR A 300 -2.93 -18.73 -2.33
C TYR A 300 -3.80 -17.49 -2.29
N PHE A 301 -4.93 -17.57 -1.58
CA PHE A 301 -5.92 -16.52 -1.45
C PHE A 301 -6.20 -16.25 0.03
N MET A 302 -6.08 -15.00 0.44
CA MET A 302 -6.55 -14.51 1.73
C MET A 302 -7.91 -13.88 1.52
N LEU A 303 -8.97 -14.57 1.93
CA LEU A 303 -10.35 -14.19 1.63
C LEU A 303 -10.97 -13.36 2.75
N ASP A 304 -11.85 -12.43 2.39
CA ASP A 304 -12.71 -11.69 3.32
C ASP A 304 -11.88 -11.00 4.43
N ASP A 305 -12.20 -11.18 5.71
CA ASP A 305 -11.51 -10.53 6.82
C ASP A 305 -10.21 -11.25 7.27
N LEU A 306 -9.69 -12.23 6.51
CA LEU A 306 -8.49 -12.97 6.93
C LEU A 306 -7.31 -12.02 7.21
N ASN A 307 -7.08 -11.05 6.33
CA ASN A 307 -6.02 -10.06 6.53
C ASN A 307 -6.26 -9.13 7.73
N MET A 308 -7.50 -8.99 8.23
CA MET A 308 -7.82 -8.19 9.41
C MET A 308 -7.65 -9.00 10.71
N THR A 309 -8.00 -10.28 10.68
CA THR A 309 -8.05 -11.17 11.84
C THR A 309 -6.74 -11.93 12.07
N HIS A 310 -5.94 -12.11 11.02
CA HIS A 310 -4.70 -12.87 11.02
C HIS A 310 -3.54 -12.01 10.54
N GLN A 311 -2.36 -12.33 11.07
CA GLN A 311 -1.09 -11.84 10.53
C GLN A 311 -0.48 -12.92 9.65
N HIS A 312 0.24 -12.50 8.62
CA HIS A 312 1.00 -13.41 7.79
C HIS A 312 2.47 -12.99 7.68
N CYS A 313 3.33 -13.95 7.39
CA CYS A 313 4.74 -13.72 7.09
C CYS A 313 5.17 -14.57 5.90
N VAL A 314 6.32 -14.23 5.30
CA VAL A 314 6.92 -15.02 4.23
C VAL A 314 8.18 -15.66 4.78
N LEU A 315 8.19 -16.98 4.86
CA LEU A 315 9.33 -17.76 5.34
C LEU A 315 10.23 -18.08 4.14
N SER A 316 11.51 -17.74 4.26
CA SER A 316 12.48 -17.91 3.19
C SER A 316 12.80 -19.39 2.99
N GLY A 317 12.80 -19.80 1.73
CA GLY A 317 13.52 -20.99 1.26
C GLY A 317 14.98 -20.66 0.93
N LEU A 318 15.64 -21.55 0.18
CA LEU A 318 17.03 -21.37 -0.26
C LEU A 318 17.15 -20.79 -1.68
N GLN A 319 16.18 -21.07 -2.55
CA GLN A 319 16.22 -20.64 -3.95
C GLN A 319 15.67 -19.22 -4.13
N PRO A 320 16.08 -18.49 -5.18
CA PRO A 320 15.43 -17.24 -5.56
C PRO A 320 13.93 -17.44 -5.79
N ARG A 321 13.13 -16.42 -5.44
CA ARG A 321 11.68 -16.52 -5.53
C ARG A 321 11.05 -15.19 -5.89
N PHE A 322 10.10 -15.28 -6.81
CA PHE A 322 9.16 -14.25 -7.15
C PHE A 322 7.80 -14.50 -6.49
N SER A 323 7.04 -13.44 -6.27
CA SER A 323 5.59 -13.56 -6.10
C SER A 323 4.84 -12.35 -6.62
N CYS A 324 3.66 -12.59 -7.21
CA CYS A 324 2.72 -11.54 -7.63
C CYS A 324 1.61 -11.45 -6.59
N THR A 325 1.54 -10.36 -5.84
CA THR A 325 0.54 -10.16 -4.77
C THR A 325 -0.55 -9.19 -5.25
N HIS A 326 -1.65 -9.73 -5.77
CA HIS A 326 -2.78 -9.00 -6.36
C HIS A 326 -3.70 -8.46 -5.26
N ARG A 327 -4.06 -7.18 -5.34
CA ARG A 327 -4.68 -6.41 -4.27
C ARG A 327 -5.80 -5.53 -4.82
N VAL A 328 -6.82 -5.32 -4.00
CA VAL A 328 -7.75 -4.20 -4.17
C VAL A 328 -7.26 -3.08 -3.25
N ALA A 329 -6.36 -2.24 -3.76
CA ALA A 329 -5.86 -1.09 -3.02
C ALA A 329 -7.03 -0.13 -2.70
N GLU A 330 -7.05 0.39 -1.47
CA GLU A 330 -7.91 1.53 -1.16
C GLU A 330 -7.30 2.75 -1.88
N CYS A 331 -7.95 3.19 -2.94
CA CYS A 331 -7.44 4.28 -3.76
C CYS A 331 -8.42 5.46 -3.84
N SER A 332 -9.30 5.64 -2.85
CA SER A 332 -10.24 6.78 -2.84
C SER A 332 -9.52 8.13 -2.84
N SER A 333 -8.35 8.18 -2.19
CA SER A 333 -7.41 9.31 -2.18
C SER A 333 -6.07 9.00 -2.86
N GLY A 334 -5.97 7.82 -3.50
CA GLY A 334 -4.71 7.24 -3.98
C GLY A 334 -4.54 7.21 -5.50
N THR A 335 -5.33 7.98 -6.25
CA THR A 335 -5.27 8.01 -7.72
C THR A 335 -4.88 9.37 -8.28
N LEU A 336 -4.25 9.37 -9.46
CA LEU A 336 -3.88 10.59 -10.16
C LEU A 336 -5.10 11.49 -10.41
N GLY A 337 -6.23 10.90 -10.82
CA GLY A 337 -7.48 11.63 -11.05
C GLY A 337 -7.98 12.34 -9.79
N TYR A 338 -7.89 11.67 -8.63
CA TYR A 338 -8.23 12.28 -7.33
C TYR A 338 -7.38 13.52 -7.04
N ILE A 339 -6.05 13.40 -7.08
CA ILE A 339 -5.18 14.51 -6.68
C ILE A 339 -5.21 15.67 -7.67
N LEU A 340 -5.38 15.39 -8.97
CA LEU A 340 -5.60 16.45 -9.96
C LEU A 340 -6.91 17.20 -9.68
N GLY A 341 -7.99 16.49 -9.38
CA GLY A 341 -9.27 17.10 -8.99
C GLY A 341 -9.14 17.93 -7.70
N ARG A 342 -8.35 17.48 -6.72
CA ARG A 342 -8.01 18.27 -5.52
C ARG A 342 -7.25 19.55 -5.90
N CYS A 343 -6.23 19.46 -6.74
CA CYS A 343 -5.48 20.63 -7.21
C CYS A 343 -6.38 21.64 -7.93
N GLU A 344 -7.27 21.18 -8.81
CA GLU A 344 -8.25 22.04 -9.50
C GLU A 344 -9.18 22.75 -8.52
N VAL A 345 -9.60 22.09 -7.43
CA VAL A 345 -10.39 22.72 -6.37
C VAL A 345 -9.63 23.87 -5.70
N ALA A 346 -8.34 23.67 -5.38
CA ALA A 346 -7.51 24.74 -4.82
C ALA A 346 -7.31 25.89 -5.80
N MET A 347 -7.08 25.59 -7.09
CA MET A 347 -6.87 26.60 -8.13
C MET A 347 -8.07 27.55 -8.33
N LYS A 348 -9.28 27.15 -7.95
CA LYS A 348 -10.46 28.04 -7.98
C LYS A 348 -10.30 29.27 -7.10
N ASN A 349 -9.40 29.25 -6.12
CA ASN A 349 -9.12 30.41 -5.27
C ASN A 349 -8.02 31.33 -5.82
N MET A 350 -7.42 31.01 -6.98
CA MET A 350 -6.44 31.85 -7.66
C MET A 350 -7.09 32.59 -8.83
N GLN A 351 -6.91 33.90 -8.89
CA GLN A 351 -7.31 34.72 -10.02
C GLN A 351 -6.10 35.49 -10.56
N LYS A 352 -6.06 35.66 -11.88
CA LYS A 352 -5.15 36.59 -12.55
C LYS A 352 -5.96 37.76 -13.09
N ASP A 353 -5.53 38.96 -12.74
CA ASP A 353 -6.09 40.19 -13.28
C ASP A 353 -5.76 40.28 -14.79
N PRO A 354 -6.77 40.43 -15.68
CA PRO A 354 -6.54 40.42 -17.12
C PRO A 354 -5.72 41.60 -17.64
N GLU A 355 -5.73 42.73 -16.94
CA GLU A 355 -5.10 43.98 -17.40
C GLU A 355 -3.65 44.11 -16.90
N SER A 356 -3.42 43.86 -15.62
CA SER A 356 -2.12 43.96 -14.96
C SER A 356 -1.33 42.64 -14.96
N GLY A 357 -1.99 41.51 -15.21
CA GLY A 357 -1.40 40.17 -15.09
C GLY A 357 -1.10 39.76 -13.64
N SER A 358 -1.48 40.58 -12.65
CA SER A 358 -1.19 40.32 -11.24
C SER A 358 -2.09 39.21 -10.67
N SER A 359 -1.53 38.40 -9.78
CA SER A 359 -2.25 37.31 -9.13
C SER A 359 -2.83 37.75 -7.79
N CYS A 360 -4.09 37.38 -7.53
CA CYS A 360 -4.77 37.61 -6.26
C CYS A 360 -5.61 36.39 -5.85
N LEU A 361 -5.99 36.35 -4.57
CA LEU A 361 -6.87 35.32 -4.04
C LEU A 361 -8.33 35.75 -4.19
N VAL A 362 -9.18 34.83 -4.66
CA VAL A 362 -10.62 35.09 -4.87
C VAL A 362 -11.36 35.24 -3.54
N SER A 363 -11.02 34.39 -2.57
CA SER A 363 -11.64 34.35 -1.24
C SER A 363 -10.60 34.15 -0.15
N LEU A 364 -10.82 34.88 0.94
CA LEU A 364 -10.06 34.79 2.18
C LEU A 364 -10.89 34.14 3.29
N GLU A 365 -12.02 33.50 2.95
CA GLU A 365 -12.81 32.77 3.92
C GLU A 365 -11.99 31.64 4.56
N PRO A 366 -12.02 31.47 5.89
CA PRO A 366 -11.19 30.51 6.61
C PRO A 366 -11.32 29.07 6.08
N ALA A 367 -12.53 28.67 5.64
CA ALA A 367 -12.78 27.35 5.07
C ALA A 367 -12.09 27.15 3.71
N VAL A 368 -12.02 28.21 2.89
CA VAL A 368 -11.36 28.18 1.56
C VAL A 368 -9.84 28.19 1.73
N VAL A 369 -9.33 29.04 2.62
CA VAL A 369 -7.90 29.10 2.98
C VAL A 369 -7.45 27.74 3.51
N LYS A 370 -8.13 27.21 4.53
CA LYS A 370 -7.80 25.92 5.12
C LYS A 370 -7.76 24.81 4.06
N ARG A 371 -8.81 24.71 3.23
CA ARG A 371 -8.88 23.69 2.18
C ARG A 371 -7.72 23.82 1.17
N THR A 372 -7.38 25.04 0.77
CA THR A 372 -6.29 25.30 -0.18
C THR A 372 -4.95 24.83 0.39
N GLU A 373 -4.65 25.20 1.63
CA GLU A 373 -3.39 24.87 2.29
C GLU A 373 -3.29 23.38 2.68
N GLU A 374 -4.43 22.72 2.97
CA GLU A 374 -4.50 21.26 3.12
C GLU A 374 -4.16 20.53 1.81
N ILE A 375 -4.73 20.97 0.69
CA ILE A 375 -4.42 20.41 -0.65
C ILE A 375 -2.95 20.65 -1.01
N HIS A 376 -2.41 21.81 -0.63
CA HIS A 376 -1.00 22.15 -0.84
C HIS A 376 -0.07 21.19 -0.10
N ASN A 377 -0.34 20.90 1.17
CA ASN A 377 0.40 19.89 1.94
C ASN A 377 0.24 18.51 1.31
N GLU A 378 -0.98 18.13 0.92
CA GLU A 378 -1.27 16.84 0.32
C GLU A 378 -0.47 16.61 -0.98
N VAL A 379 -0.51 17.54 -1.94
CA VAL A 379 0.26 17.38 -3.19
C VAL A 379 1.76 17.35 -2.94
N GLU A 380 2.27 18.12 -1.97
CA GLU A 380 3.69 18.13 -1.64
C GLU A 380 4.15 16.80 -1.01
N PHE A 381 3.48 16.34 0.03
CA PHE A 381 3.97 15.25 0.89
C PHE A 381 3.42 13.88 0.52
N GLU A 382 2.21 13.80 -0.04
CA GLU A 382 1.60 12.53 -0.43
C GLU A 382 1.93 12.12 -1.85
N TRP A 383 2.38 13.06 -2.69
CA TRP A 383 2.64 12.83 -4.12
C TRP A 383 4.06 13.17 -4.54
N LEU A 384 4.43 14.46 -4.53
CA LEU A 384 5.72 14.90 -5.09
C LEU A 384 6.89 14.30 -4.33
N ARG A 385 6.94 14.48 -3.00
CA ARG A 385 8.06 13.97 -2.19
C ARG A 385 8.08 12.45 -2.16
N GLN A 386 6.92 11.79 -2.11
CA GLN A 386 6.84 10.33 -2.21
C GLN A 386 7.41 9.81 -3.53
N PHE A 387 7.10 10.44 -4.66
CA PHE A 387 7.58 10.04 -5.97
C PHE A 387 9.09 10.27 -6.10
N TRP A 388 9.56 11.49 -5.82
CA TRP A 388 10.97 11.84 -5.99
C TRP A 388 11.88 11.17 -4.96
N PHE A 389 11.37 10.81 -3.78
CA PHE A 389 12.11 10.01 -2.80
C PHE A 389 12.46 8.61 -3.29
N GLN A 390 11.73 8.09 -4.29
CA GLN A 390 12.04 6.82 -4.93
C GLN A 390 13.08 6.95 -6.05
N GLY A 391 13.63 8.15 -6.25
CA GLY A 391 14.58 8.45 -7.31
C GLY A 391 13.95 8.38 -8.69
N LYS A 392 14.78 8.11 -9.70
CA LYS A 392 14.37 8.00 -11.11
C LYS A 392 14.06 6.55 -11.51
N ARG A 393 13.86 5.67 -10.53
CA ARG A 393 13.70 4.23 -10.76
C ARG A 393 12.53 3.89 -11.68
N SER A 394 11.47 4.68 -11.68
CA SER A 394 10.31 4.55 -12.58
C SER A 394 10.69 4.67 -14.07
N ALA A 395 11.71 5.50 -14.39
CA ALA A 395 12.20 5.67 -15.77
C ALA A 395 12.80 4.38 -16.36
N LYS A 396 13.22 3.43 -15.49
CA LYS A 396 13.70 2.11 -15.95
C LYS A 396 12.59 1.32 -16.62
N GLN A 397 11.32 1.53 -16.24
CA GLN A 397 10.17 0.80 -16.79
C GLN A 397 9.34 1.64 -17.76
N THR A 398 9.05 2.90 -17.41
CA THR A 398 8.16 3.77 -18.19
C THR A 398 8.36 5.25 -17.85
N ASP A 399 8.03 6.16 -18.78
CA ASP A 399 8.00 7.59 -18.51
C ASP A 399 6.61 8.11 -18.04
N TRP A 400 5.63 7.21 -17.86
CA TRP A 400 4.21 7.55 -17.65
C TRP A 400 3.96 8.57 -16.54
N TRP A 401 4.67 8.48 -15.40
CA TRP A 401 4.47 9.36 -14.25
C TRP A 401 5.18 10.72 -14.35
N PHE A 402 6.13 10.91 -15.27
CA PHE A 402 6.91 12.16 -15.30
C PHE A 402 6.06 13.37 -15.70
N GLN A 403 5.18 13.23 -16.69
CA GLN A 403 4.29 14.32 -17.10
C GLN A 403 3.19 14.63 -16.06
N PRO A 404 2.53 13.62 -15.46
CA PRO A 404 1.69 13.83 -14.28
C PRO A 404 2.40 14.56 -13.13
N MET A 405 3.62 14.15 -12.79
CA MET A 405 4.38 14.77 -11.70
C MET A 405 4.80 16.20 -12.02
N ALA A 406 5.17 16.50 -13.27
CA ALA A 406 5.41 17.87 -13.71
C ALA A 406 4.15 18.75 -13.60
N THR A 407 2.98 18.20 -13.94
CA THR A 407 1.68 18.88 -13.78
C THR A 407 1.39 19.16 -12.30
N LEU A 408 1.58 18.18 -11.41
CA LEU A 408 1.40 18.34 -9.97
C LEU A 408 2.37 19.36 -9.38
N GLU A 409 3.63 19.37 -9.83
CA GLU A 409 4.63 20.35 -9.39
C GLU A 409 4.26 21.77 -9.84
N ASN A 410 3.67 21.94 -11.04
CA ASN A 410 3.17 23.23 -11.48
C ASN A 410 1.99 23.72 -10.63
N TYR A 411 1.03 22.84 -10.29
CA TYR A 411 -0.04 23.19 -9.37
C TYR A 411 0.49 23.56 -7.98
N TRP A 412 1.42 22.76 -7.46
CA TRP A 412 2.09 23.03 -6.18
C TRP A 412 2.82 24.39 -6.19
N ARG A 413 3.52 24.75 -7.27
CA ARG A 413 4.21 26.06 -7.39
C ARG A 413 3.21 27.22 -7.36
N VAL A 414 2.04 27.05 -7.97
CA VAL A 414 0.96 28.05 -7.87
C VAL A 414 0.45 28.15 -6.43
N MET A 415 0.33 27.04 -5.71
CA MET A 415 -0.08 27.06 -4.29
C MET A 415 0.96 27.73 -3.39
N GLU A 416 2.26 27.58 -3.63
CA GLU A 416 3.31 28.39 -2.95
C GLU A 416 3.07 29.90 -3.16
N GLN A 417 2.70 30.31 -4.37
CA GLN A 417 2.33 31.69 -4.66
C GLN A 417 1.04 32.10 -3.93
N MET A 418 0.05 31.21 -3.82
CA MET A 418 -1.18 31.46 -3.05
C MET A 418 -0.87 31.70 -1.58
N THR A 419 -0.01 30.88 -0.96
CA THR A 419 0.43 31.09 0.42
C THR A 419 1.12 32.44 0.56
N LYS A 420 2.00 32.84 -0.36
CA LYS A 420 2.62 34.18 -0.34
C LYS A 420 1.58 35.30 -0.39
N LEU A 421 0.60 35.21 -1.28
CA LEU A 421 -0.46 36.21 -1.40
C LEU A 421 -1.29 36.30 -0.12
N LEU A 422 -1.63 35.15 0.47
CA LEU A 422 -2.33 35.10 1.75
C LEU A 422 -1.51 35.79 2.85
N LEU A 423 -0.21 35.48 2.95
CA LEU A 423 0.71 36.10 3.89
C LEU A 423 0.81 37.62 3.68
N HIS A 424 0.78 38.10 2.43
CA HIS A 424 0.76 39.53 2.14
C HIS A 424 -0.55 40.19 2.59
N GLU A 425 -1.70 39.59 2.30
CA GLU A 425 -3.01 40.13 2.67
C GLU A 425 -3.19 40.23 4.20
N ILE A 426 -2.85 39.17 4.93
CA ILE A 426 -2.97 39.15 6.39
C ILE A 426 -2.01 40.15 7.07
N ASN A 427 -0.98 40.60 6.34
CA ASN A 427 0.04 41.50 6.85
C ASN A 427 -0.34 42.98 6.74
N LYS A 428 -1.38 43.33 5.97
CA LYS A 428 -1.86 44.71 5.80
C LYS A 428 -2.39 45.27 7.12
N GLU A 429 -2.12 46.55 7.39
CA GLU A 429 -2.50 47.22 8.65
C GLU A 429 -4.02 47.36 8.85
N GLU A 430 -4.78 47.36 7.75
CA GLU A 430 -6.23 47.62 7.72
C GLU A 430 -7.10 46.39 8.00
N TRP A 431 -6.50 45.24 8.31
CA TRP A 431 -7.24 44.00 8.49
C TRP A 431 -7.93 43.90 9.87
N PRO A 432 -9.24 43.59 9.94
CA PRO A 432 -9.93 43.43 11.22
C PRO A 432 -9.33 42.30 12.07
N SER A 433 -8.98 42.61 13.33
CA SER A 433 -8.26 41.69 14.23
C SER A 433 -8.98 40.34 14.46
N GLU A 434 -10.31 40.31 14.42
CA GLU A 434 -11.11 39.09 14.57
C GLU A 434 -10.95 38.15 13.36
N LYS A 435 -11.14 38.67 12.14
CA LYS A 435 -10.94 37.90 10.89
C LYS A 435 -9.50 37.46 10.72
N GLN A 436 -8.54 38.32 11.10
CA GLN A 436 -7.12 37.98 11.09
C GLN A 436 -6.84 36.81 12.02
N ARG A 437 -7.39 36.82 13.24
CA ARG A 437 -7.24 35.70 14.19
C ARG A 437 -7.83 34.41 13.65
N GLU A 438 -9.00 34.47 13.04
CA GLU A 438 -9.68 33.29 12.49
C GLU A 438 -8.84 32.63 11.39
N ILE A 439 -8.33 33.41 10.44
CA ILE A 439 -7.46 32.91 9.36
C ILE A 439 -6.13 32.38 9.91
N LEU A 440 -5.50 33.10 10.85
CA LEU A 440 -4.27 32.63 11.49
C LEU A 440 -4.48 31.31 12.24
N SER A 441 -5.65 31.12 12.86
CA SER A 441 -5.96 29.89 13.61
C SER A 441 -6.05 28.66 12.72
N CYS A 442 -6.45 28.80 11.45
CA CYS A 442 -6.50 27.69 10.51
C CYS A 442 -5.21 27.53 9.69
N LEU A 443 -4.52 28.64 9.36
CA LEU A 443 -3.29 28.63 8.56
C LEU A 443 -2.08 28.10 9.35
N LEU A 444 -1.89 28.57 10.58
CA LEU A 444 -0.67 28.31 11.35
C LEU A 444 -0.39 26.80 11.52
N PRO A 445 -1.35 25.94 11.91
CA PRO A 445 -1.10 24.51 12.03
C PRO A 445 -0.63 23.84 10.73
N LEU A 446 -1.16 24.28 9.58
CA LEU A 446 -0.84 23.71 8.27
C LEU A 446 0.57 24.09 7.80
N VAL A 447 0.99 25.33 8.07
CA VAL A 447 2.35 25.81 7.77
C VAL A 447 3.38 25.18 8.72
N GLU A 448 3.03 24.99 9.99
CA GLU A 448 3.86 24.26 10.95
C GLU A 448 4.05 22.80 10.56
N GLU A 449 2.97 22.12 10.15
CA GLU A 449 3.04 20.76 9.61
C GLU A 449 3.93 20.71 8.37
N ARG A 450 3.75 21.64 7.42
CA ARG A 450 4.57 21.75 6.21
C ARG A 450 6.06 21.87 6.53
N GLN A 451 6.42 22.71 7.50
CA GLN A 451 7.80 22.84 7.95
C GLN A 451 8.35 21.53 8.52
N VAL A 452 7.60 20.89 9.43
CA VAL A 452 8.01 19.63 10.06
C VAL A 452 8.22 18.55 9.01
N LEU A 453 7.29 18.42 8.06
CA LEU A 453 7.37 17.44 6.99
C LEU A 453 8.52 17.73 6.02
N ARG A 454 8.74 18.99 5.61
CA ARG A 454 9.91 19.38 4.79
C ARG A 454 11.22 18.95 5.42
N MET A 455 11.42 19.26 6.71
CA MET A 455 12.64 18.89 7.44
C MET A 455 12.77 17.37 7.57
N SER A 456 11.67 16.66 7.84
CA SER A 456 11.65 15.19 7.92
C SER A 456 12.06 14.55 6.59
N TRP A 457 11.44 14.96 5.47
CA TRP A 457 11.77 14.45 4.14
C TRP A 457 13.20 14.78 3.72
N MET A 458 13.69 15.99 3.99
CA MET A 458 15.07 16.36 3.74
C MET A 458 16.05 15.47 4.51
N ALA A 459 15.79 15.21 5.79
CA ALA A 459 16.62 14.32 6.60
C ALA A 459 16.61 12.88 6.07
N ARG A 460 15.44 12.37 5.61
CA ARG A 460 15.34 11.05 4.98
C ARG A 460 16.14 10.97 3.68
N CYS A 461 16.08 11.99 2.83
CA CYS A 461 16.88 12.05 1.60
C CYS A 461 18.39 12.08 1.85
N GLN A 462 18.83 12.56 3.02
CA GLN A 462 20.24 12.63 3.43
C GLN A 462 20.68 11.44 4.30
N SER A 463 19.81 10.45 4.51
CA SER A 463 20.11 9.28 5.32
C SER A 463 21.31 8.51 4.76
N ARG A 464 22.19 8.01 5.64
CA ARG A 464 23.36 7.22 5.22
C ARG A 464 23.01 5.95 4.43
N LEU A 465 21.78 5.44 4.61
CA LEU A 465 21.29 4.28 3.88
C LEU A 465 21.16 4.54 2.38
N VAL A 466 21.00 5.81 1.97
CA VAL A 466 20.93 6.22 0.56
C VAL A 466 22.21 5.85 -0.19
N ASN A 467 23.38 5.91 0.47
CA ASN A 467 24.66 5.56 -0.16
C ASN A 467 24.76 4.09 -0.59
N ASN A 468 23.88 3.22 -0.09
CA ASN A 468 23.82 1.81 -0.45
C ASN A 468 22.88 1.56 -1.65
N LEU A 469 22.15 2.58 -2.12
CA LEU A 469 21.24 2.47 -3.25
C LEU A 469 21.96 2.76 -4.58
N PRO A 470 21.60 2.05 -5.67
CA PRO A 470 22.01 2.42 -7.02
C PRO A 470 21.64 3.88 -7.33
N ILE A 471 22.44 4.57 -8.14
CA ILE A 471 22.27 6.01 -8.46
C ILE A 471 20.83 6.34 -8.91
N ASP A 472 20.24 5.50 -9.76
CA ASP A 472 18.88 5.71 -10.26
C ASP A 472 17.79 5.53 -9.19
N ASP A 473 18.10 4.86 -8.08
CA ASP A 473 17.17 4.57 -6.97
C ASP A 473 17.41 5.52 -5.77
N GLN A 474 18.41 6.42 -5.85
CA GLN A 474 18.69 7.36 -4.78
C GLN A 474 17.58 8.42 -4.68
N PRO A 475 17.10 8.73 -3.46
CA PRO A 475 16.11 9.77 -3.24
C PRO A 475 16.53 11.14 -3.79
N GLU A 476 15.61 11.79 -4.49
CA GLU A 476 15.73 13.19 -4.89
C GLU A 476 14.87 14.03 -3.94
N CYS A 477 15.49 14.95 -3.19
CA CYS A 477 14.75 15.90 -2.36
C CYS A 477 14.10 16.94 -3.27
N ARG A 478 12.92 16.63 -3.83
CA ARG A 478 12.21 17.50 -4.76
C ARG A 478 10.72 17.60 -4.39
N PRO A 479 10.14 18.82 -4.44
CA PRO A 479 10.78 20.11 -4.72
C PRO A 479 11.68 20.60 -3.57
N HIS A 480 12.77 21.28 -3.94
CA HIS A 480 13.74 21.92 -3.04
C HIS A 480 14.43 23.08 -3.76
N TRP A 481 14.68 24.17 -3.04
CA TRP A 481 15.35 25.38 -3.55
C TRP A 481 16.15 26.03 -2.42
N GLN A 482 17.05 26.95 -2.78
CA GLN A 482 17.80 27.76 -1.82
C GLN A 482 17.06 29.08 -1.57
N ASP A 483 17.32 29.76 -0.45
CA ASP A 483 16.60 30.99 -0.08
C ASP A 483 16.75 32.14 -1.10
N GLU A 484 17.79 32.11 -1.93
CA GLU A 484 18.06 33.11 -2.97
C GLU A 484 17.41 32.78 -4.33
N ASP A 485 16.62 31.71 -4.44
CA ASP A 485 15.99 31.31 -5.70
C ASP A 485 14.90 32.33 -6.12
N PRO A 486 15.10 33.09 -7.22
CA PRO A 486 14.17 34.13 -7.63
C PRO A 486 12.86 33.56 -8.20
N ASP A 487 12.84 32.27 -8.59
CA ASP A 487 11.67 31.61 -9.17
C ASP A 487 10.69 31.10 -8.10
N MET A 488 11.10 31.12 -6.82
CA MET A 488 10.30 30.63 -5.70
C MET A 488 9.77 31.78 -4.82
N PRO A 489 8.45 31.82 -4.54
CA PRO A 489 7.83 32.96 -3.88
C PRO A 489 8.08 33.02 -2.36
N LEU A 490 8.39 31.88 -1.74
CA LEU A 490 8.63 31.71 -0.31
C LEU A 490 9.93 30.92 -0.08
N PRO A 491 10.60 31.08 1.08
CA PRO A 491 11.74 30.25 1.44
C PRO A 491 11.31 28.79 1.61
N TYR A 492 12.27 27.87 1.40
CA TYR A 492 12.03 26.45 1.67
C TYR A 492 11.78 26.22 3.17
N ASP A 493 12.62 26.83 4.01
CA ASP A 493 12.49 26.85 5.46
C ASP A 493 11.52 27.95 5.91
N LEU A 494 10.41 27.54 6.53
CA LEU A 494 9.31 28.39 6.94
C LEU A 494 9.42 28.84 8.41
N GLN A 495 10.52 28.56 9.13
CA GLN A 495 10.66 28.90 10.56
C GLN A 495 10.44 30.39 10.87
N GLU A 496 11.00 31.28 10.05
CA GLU A 496 10.81 32.73 10.22
C GLU A 496 9.36 33.14 9.95
N THR A 497 8.77 32.61 8.88
CA THR A 497 7.35 32.80 8.55
C THR A 497 6.45 32.37 9.70
N ILE A 498 6.66 31.17 10.25
CA ILE A 498 5.92 30.63 11.39
C ILE A 498 6.07 31.53 12.62
N SER A 499 7.29 31.99 12.91
CA SER A 499 7.55 32.88 14.04
C SER A 499 6.80 34.21 13.91
N CYS A 500 6.78 34.80 12.71
CA CYS A 500 6.00 35.99 12.40
C CYS A 500 4.48 35.76 12.58
N LEU A 501 3.96 34.64 12.08
CA LEU A 501 2.55 34.27 12.21
C LEU A 501 2.15 34.08 13.68
N ARG A 502 2.97 33.40 14.49
CA ARG A 502 2.74 33.22 15.93
C ARG A 502 2.68 34.55 16.68
N ASN A 503 3.62 35.44 16.42
CA ASN A 503 3.66 36.77 17.05
C ASN A 503 2.41 37.59 16.71
N ARG A 504 1.95 37.52 15.46
CA ARG A 504 0.70 38.18 15.03
C ARG A 504 -0.53 37.55 15.67
N PHE A 505 -0.61 36.23 15.72
CA PHE A 505 -1.72 35.53 16.37
C PHE A 505 -1.85 35.91 17.85
N MET A 506 -0.72 36.00 18.57
CA MET A 506 -0.68 36.46 19.95
C MET A 506 -1.09 37.94 20.09
N SER A 507 -0.69 38.80 19.16
CA SER A 507 -1.04 40.24 19.18
C SER A 507 -2.52 40.47 18.89
N ALA A 508 -3.08 39.79 17.90
CA ALA A 508 -4.51 39.80 17.61
C ALA A 508 -5.34 39.25 18.76
N SER A 509 -4.79 38.30 19.55
CA SER A 509 -5.43 37.71 20.73
C SER A 509 -5.50 38.66 21.93
N LYS A 510 -4.56 39.61 22.06
CA LYS A 510 -4.48 40.57 23.18
C LYS A 510 -5.38 41.81 23.04
N GLN A 511 -5.93 42.06 21.85
CA GLN A 511 -6.82 43.19 21.58
C GLN A 511 -8.29 42.93 21.97
N TRP A 512 -8.54 41.79 22.60
CA TRP A 512 -9.80 41.36 23.21
C TRP A 512 -9.52 41.02 24.68
#